data_AF-A0A9P5R4J7-F1
#
_entry.id   AF-A0A9P5R4J7-F1
#
_cell.length_a   1.000
_cell.length_b   1.000
_cell.length_c   1.000
_cell.angle_alpha   90.00
_cell.angle_beta   90.00
_cell.angle_gamma   90.00
#
_symmetry.space_group_name_H-M   'P 1'
#
loop_
_entity.id
_entity.type
_entity.pdbx_description
1 polymer ?
#
loop_
_entity_poly.entity_id
_entity_poly.type
_entity_poly.pdbx_seq_one_letter_code
_entity_poly.pdbx_strand_id
1 'polypeptide(L)' 'MARNEEKAQSMLYRFREAKNAELGGSKVQQRRPFRVSEVTSLTEAEKWRRNTIGDISRKMSKIQD' A
#
# COMPACT_ATOMS: atom_id res chain seq x y z
N MET A 1 -16.52 -19.07 10.82
CA MET A 1 -15.48 -18.02 10.95
C MET A 1 -15.42 -17.29 9.62
N ALA A 2 -15.61 -15.97 9.60
CA ALA A 2 -15.54 -15.15 8.39
C ALA A 2 -14.13 -15.20 7.76
N ARG A 3 -14.04 -15.12 6.42
CA ARG A 3 -12.76 -15.08 5.69
C ARG A 3 -11.94 -13.86 6.12
N ASN A 4 -10.62 -13.92 5.93
CA ASN A 4 -9.72 -12.85 6.40
C ASN A 4 -10.07 -11.49 5.80
N GLU A 5 -10.50 -11.48 4.54
CA GLU A 5 -10.98 -10.27 3.83
C GLU A 5 -12.22 -9.66 4.51
N GLU A 6 -13.18 -10.49 4.92
CA GLU A 6 -14.41 -10.04 5.58
C GLU A 6 -14.12 -9.44 6.96
N LYS A 7 -13.16 -10.01 7.71
CA LYS A 7 -12.71 -9.46 8.99
C LYS A 7 -12.01 -8.10 8.82
N ALA A 8 -11.18 -7.97 7.78
CA ALA A 8 -10.49 -6.73 7.42
C ALA A 8 -11.43 -5.64 6.90
N GLN A 9 -12.64 -5.99 6.43
CA GLN A 9 -13.62 -5.01 5.97
C GLN A 9 -14.64 -4.59 7.04
N SER A 10 -14.61 -5.21 8.22
CA SER A 10 -15.54 -4.91 9.31
C SER A 10 -15.42 -3.45 9.80
N MET A 11 -16.55 -2.89 10.26
CA MET A 11 -16.62 -1.51 10.78
C MET A 11 -15.63 -1.25 11.92
N LEU A 12 -15.45 -2.24 12.81
CA LEU A 12 -14.54 -2.13 13.94
C LEU A 12 -13.06 -2.12 13.51
N TYR A 13 -12.70 -2.88 12.47
CA TYR A 13 -11.35 -2.85 11.91
C TYR A 13 -11.04 -1.48 11.30
N ARG A 14 -11.94 -0.95 10.46
CA ARG A 14 -11.79 0.39 9.86
C ARG A 14 -11.70 1.50 10.91
N PHE A 15 -12.47 1.41 11.98
CA PHE A 15 -12.39 2.36 13.10
C PHE A 15 -11.02 2.35 13.79
N ARG A 16 -10.47 1.15 14.03
CA ARG A 16 -9.12 0.99 14.61
C ARG A 16 -8.04 1.51 13.66
N GLU A 17 -8.17 1.27 12.36
CA GLU A 17 -7.24 1.83 11.36
C GLU A 17 -7.29 3.36 11.32
N ALA A 18 -8.49 3.96 11.36
CA ALA A 18 -8.65 5.41 11.40
C ALA A 18 -8.02 6.02 12.66
N LYS A 19 -8.22 5.39 13.83
CA LYS A 19 -7.59 5.81 15.08
C LYS A 19 -6.07 5.67 15.06
N ASN A 20 -5.55 4.60 14.46
CA ASN A 20 -4.10 4.43 14.28
C ASN A 20 -3.51 5.46 13.32
N ALA A 21 -4.24 5.83 12.26
CA ALA A 21 -3.81 6.88 11.34
C ALA A 21 -3.77 8.27 12.01
N GLU A 22 -4.74 8.58 12.89
CA GLU A 22 -4.75 9.80 13.72
C GLU A 22 -3.53 9.87 14.65
N LEU A 23 -3.09 8.73 15.20
CA LEU A 23 -1.96 8.64 16.13
C LEU A 23 -0.59 8.65 15.44
N GLY A 24 -0.52 8.92 14.13
CA GLY A 24 0.72 8.90 13.34
C GLY A 24 1.18 7.51 12.92
N GLY A 25 0.33 6.49 13.07
CA GLY A 25 0.57 5.14 12.58
C GLY A 25 0.64 5.05 11.05
N SER A 26 1.23 3.97 10.56
CA SER A 26 1.45 3.72 9.13
C SER A 26 0.19 3.94 8.29
N LYS A 27 0.34 4.77 7.24
CA LYS A 27 -0.73 5.06 6.27
C LYS A 27 -1.19 3.77 5.57
N VAL A 28 -2.51 3.68 5.34
CA VAL A 28 -3.18 2.73 4.44
C VAL A 28 -2.36 2.53 3.16
N GLN A 29 -2.34 1.30 2.62
CA GLN A 29 -1.67 0.95 1.36
C GLN A 29 -2.17 1.85 0.22
N GLN A 30 -1.49 2.97 0.01
CA GLN A 30 -1.82 3.91 -1.06
C GLN A 30 -1.44 3.29 -2.40
N ARG A 31 -2.31 3.47 -3.39
CA ARG A 31 -2.00 3.09 -4.77
C ARG A 31 -1.00 4.12 -5.34
N ARG A 32 0.01 3.65 -6.08
CA ARG A 32 0.96 4.53 -6.76
C ARG A 32 0.21 5.49 -7.70
N PRO A 33 0.53 6.80 -7.69
CA PRO A 33 -0.03 7.76 -8.64
C PRO A 33 0.20 7.33 -10.09
N PHE A 34 -0.74 7.67 -10.98
CA PHE A 34 -0.60 7.37 -12.40
C PHE A 34 0.38 8.33 -13.09
N ARG A 35 0.30 9.63 -12.77
CA ARG A 35 1.20 10.65 -13.32
C ARG A 35 2.36 10.89 -12.37
N VAL A 36 3.58 10.75 -12.89
CA VAL A 36 4.81 10.97 -12.10
C VAL A 36 4.96 12.45 -11.70
N SER A 37 4.46 13.37 -12.52
CA SER A 37 4.49 14.81 -12.27
C SER A 37 3.67 15.26 -11.05
N GLU A 38 2.77 14.42 -10.54
CA GLU A 38 1.98 14.72 -9.34
C GLU A 38 2.78 14.51 -8.05
N VAL A 39 3.91 13.79 -8.12
CA VAL A 39 4.79 13.55 -6.98
C VAL A 39 5.78 14.70 -6.84
N THR A 40 5.60 15.52 -5.81
CA THR A 40 6.42 16.72 -5.57
C THR A 40 7.57 16.48 -4.59
N SER A 41 7.51 15.42 -3.78
CA SER A 41 8.52 15.09 -2.77
C SER A 41 9.48 14.00 -3.24
N LEU A 42 10.79 14.23 -3.08
CA LEU A 42 11.83 13.25 -3.43
C LEU A 42 11.69 11.95 -2.63
N THR A 43 11.41 12.06 -1.33
CA THR A 43 11.23 10.91 -0.43
C THR A 43 10.07 10.02 -0.89
N GLU A 44 9.00 10.65 -1.39
CA GLU A 44 7.85 9.93 -1.92
C GLU A 44 8.18 9.25 -3.26
N ALA A 45 8.92 9.94 -4.15
CA ALA A 45 9.37 9.36 -5.41
C ALA A 45 10.24 8.11 -5.21
N GLU A 46 11.17 8.15 -4.25
CA GLU A 46 12.00 6.99 -3.92
C GLU A 46 11.19 5.80 -3.38
N LYS A 47 10.17 6.08 -2.56
CA LYS A 47 9.25 5.05 -2.06
C LYS A 47 8.52 4.37 -3.22
N TRP A 48 8.01 5.13 -4.18
CA TRP A 48 7.34 4.57 -5.35
C TRP A 48 8.28 3.82 -6.29
N ARG A 49 9.55 4.26 -6.41
CA ARG A 49 10.58 3.53 -7.16
C ARG A 49 10.83 2.15 -6.56
N ARG A 50 11.03 2.05 -5.24
CA ARG A 50 11.22 0.76 -4.54
C ARG A 50 10.03 -0.18 -4.74
N ASN A 51 8.82 0.35 -4.63
CA ASN A 51 7.59 -0.42 -4.87
C ASN A 51 7.58 -1.01 -6.29
N THR A 52 7.90 -0.19 -7.30
CA THR A 52 7.93 -0.60 -8.71
C THR A 52 8.94 -1.72 -8.97
N ILE A 53 10.13 -1.63 -8.39
CA ILE A 53 11.17 -2.67 -8.52
C ILE A 53 10.70 -3.98 -7.90
N GLY A 54 10.04 -3.93 -6.73
CA GLY A 54 9.49 -5.13 -6.09
C GLY A 54 8.33 -5.77 -6.86
N ASP A 55 7.50 -4.98 -7.54
CA ASP A 55 6.46 -5.48 -8.46
C ASP A 55 7.08 -6.18 -9.68
N ILE A 56 8.10 -5.57 -10.28
CA ILE A 56 8.80 -6.14 -11.44
C ILE A 56 9.44 -7.47 -11.05
N SER A 57 10.17 -7.50 -9.93
CA SER A 57 10.82 -8.73 -9.44
C SER A 57 9.82 -9.87 -9.23
N ARG A 58 8.70 -9.62 -8.53
CA ARG A 58 7.64 -10.62 -8.35
C ARG A 58 7.05 -11.11 -9.67
N LYS A 59 6.83 -10.22 -10.63
CA LYS A 59 6.33 -10.59 -11.95
C LYS A 59 7.37 -11.40 -12.75
N MET A 60 8.64 -11.03 -12.65
CA MET A 60 9.73 -11.78 -13.30
C MET A 60 9.87 -13.19 -12.73
N SER A 61 9.83 -13.36 -11.40
CA SER A 61 9.84 -14.68 -10.78
C SER A 61 8.70 -15.56 -11.30
N LYS A 62 7.47 -15.01 -11.37
CA LYS A 62 6.31 -15.75 -11.91
C LYS A 62 6.43 -16.11 -13.39
N ILE A 63 7.23 -15.38 -14.18
CA ILE A 63 7.49 -15.70 -15.60
C ILE A 63 8.54 -16.81 -15.73
N GLN A 64 9.45 -16.89 -14.75
CA GLN A 64 10.56 -17.84 -14.74
C GLN A 64 10.20 -19.18 -14.07
N ASP A 65 9.13 -19.21 -13.27
CA ASP A 65 8.45 -20.43 -12.80
C ASP A 65 7.75 -21.16 -13.96
#